data_AF-M3IKA3-F1
#
_entry.id   AF-M3IKA3-F1
#
_cell.length_a   1.000
_cell.length_b   1.000
_cell.length_c   1.000
_cell.angle_alpha   90.00
_cell.angle_beta   90.00
_cell.angle_gamma   90.00
#
_symmetry.space_group_name_H-M   'P 1'
#
loop_
_entity.id
_entity.type
_entity.pdbx_description
1 polymer ?
#
loop_
_entity_poly.entity_id
_entity_poly.type
_entity_poly.pdbx_seq_one_letter_code
_entity_poly.pdbx_strand_id
1 'polypeptide(L)'
;MFKKPPQIKPSSNIKSSERKKLLSIIGDTYSIPIDELTKEEIEKIVPPIIKKATFTTFEKVIGSVYFDENEVPVWFHTRDSEIYPTIFTLMKCPTILPTITTHPHVLGVLAKGADLMLPGTVPPFDKRATRGAIVGVVSTEDPGKVTAIGHCKLNLPQFDNVVGRSGVAVEIIHHLNDTLLEKKELIIPEVKPVEEESNDEQKETEKPPPKKQDDFPELTVEDIDGLFIKSLKSIHGIELPTPASTFMSYVNKNVPSSLNIKKTSWKKASKFLKEMAKQDYIKVKGKDEDLSILQLNNRTASSEEEGTSTTTSKAKSKTNSNSSASLKVIPLYKPTKNIRMFFNKIDAEYDACYTAAQVRSLVESYIKKFSLVADNPKLVKPDADLFNKEETAREQVLKNFLTKFSPYYQINDSPVYKGTLPKIEIVTELKIGRKVVTRVSNFERFDIKTENLAKELRNKCSGSSTIVDNDVQVQGPHGKLIIDILKDKGVPISYINFEDKAKKKKNKK
;
A
#
# COMPACT_ATOMS: atom_id res chain seq x y z
N MET A 1 -22.72 -2.05 -3.46
CA MET A 1 -22.64 -1.70 -4.91
C MET A 1 -21.34 -2.14 -5.58
N PHE A 2 -20.14 -1.91 -4.99
CA PHE A 2 -18.86 -2.18 -5.65
C PHE A 2 -18.12 -3.43 -5.14
N LYS A 3 -18.84 -4.55 -4.94
CA LYS A 3 -18.24 -5.83 -4.50
C LYS A 3 -17.28 -6.44 -5.55
N LYS A 4 -17.46 -6.06 -6.83
CA LYS A 4 -16.65 -6.48 -7.96
C LYS A 4 -16.18 -5.23 -8.72
N PRO A 5 -14.97 -5.26 -9.32
CA PRO A 5 -14.36 -4.09 -9.94
C PRO A 5 -15.25 -3.54 -11.06
N PRO A 6 -15.67 -2.26 -10.98
CA PRO A 6 -16.43 -1.63 -12.05
C PRO A 6 -15.52 -1.30 -13.24
N GLN A 7 -16.11 -1.30 -14.45
CA GLN A 7 -15.46 -0.77 -15.64
C GLN A 7 -15.63 0.75 -15.67
N ILE A 8 -14.56 1.49 -15.44
CA ILE A 8 -14.55 2.96 -15.41
C ILE A 8 -13.96 3.49 -16.71
N LYS A 9 -14.70 4.34 -17.42
CA LYS A 9 -14.21 5.05 -18.62
C LYS A 9 -13.20 6.15 -18.22
N PRO A 10 -12.39 6.68 -19.15
CA PRO A 10 -11.50 7.80 -18.86
C PRO A 10 -12.28 9.00 -18.29
N SER A 11 -11.69 9.65 -17.28
CA SER A 11 -12.25 10.82 -16.63
C SER A 11 -11.95 12.09 -17.44
N SER A 12 -12.83 13.09 -17.36
CA SER A 12 -12.63 14.40 -17.99
C SER A 12 -13.01 15.55 -17.05
N ASN A 13 -12.30 16.67 -17.13
CA ASN A 13 -12.62 17.86 -16.32
C ASN A 13 -14.03 18.35 -16.64
N ILE A 14 -14.83 18.63 -15.60
CA ILE A 14 -16.14 19.24 -15.78
C ILE A 14 -16.05 20.77 -15.81
N LYS A 15 -17.03 21.41 -16.44
CA LYS A 15 -17.10 22.89 -16.51
C LYS A 15 -17.46 23.49 -15.16
N SER A 16 -17.10 24.76 -14.95
CA SER A 16 -17.45 25.50 -13.73
C SER A 16 -18.96 25.55 -13.46
N SER A 17 -19.78 25.64 -14.51
CA SER A 17 -21.24 25.58 -14.40
C SER A 17 -21.75 24.21 -13.92
N GLU A 18 -21.15 23.11 -14.39
CA GLU A 18 -21.47 21.75 -13.93
C GLU A 18 -21.02 21.52 -12.50
N ARG A 19 -19.87 22.06 -12.09
CA ARG A 19 -19.40 22.03 -10.69
C ARG A 19 -20.38 22.75 -9.76
N LYS A 20 -20.89 23.94 -10.15
CA LYS A 20 -21.91 24.66 -9.36
C LYS A 20 -23.21 23.86 -9.23
N LYS A 21 -23.66 23.23 -10.32
CA LYS A 21 -24.83 22.33 -10.28
C LYS A 21 -24.60 21.14 -9.35
N LEU A 22 -23.42 20.52 -9.40
CA LEU A 22 -23.05 19.42 -8.52
C LEU A 22 -23.11 19.84 -7.04
N LEU A 23 -22.55 21.01 -6.72
CA LEU A 23 -22.60 21.56 -5.37
C LEU A 23 -24.04 21.80 -4.91
N SER A 24 -24.89 22.41 -5.74
CA SER A 24 -26.32 22.61 -5.44
C SER A 24 -27.01 21.27 -5.13
N ILE A 25 -26.83 20.26 -5.98
CA ILE A 25 -27.44 18.93 -5.77
C ILE A 25 -26.99 18.33 -4.44
N ILE A 26 -25.70 18.46 -4.08
CA ILE A 26 -25.18 17.98 -2.80
C ILE A 26 -25.80 18.75 -1.62
N GLY A 27 -25.91 20.08 -1.73
CA GLY A 27 -26.55 20.90 -0.70
C GLY A 27 -28.01 20.51 -0.47
N ASP A 28 -28.76 20.31 -1.55
CA ASP A 28 -30.16 19.90 -1.50
C ASP A 28 -30.30 18.49 -0.90
N THR A 29 -29.46 17.53 -1.34
CA THR A 29 -29.52 16.13 -0.90
C THR A 29 -29.19 15.98 0.59
N TYR A 30 -28.20 16.72 1.08
CA TYR A 30 -27.69 16.58 2.45
C TYR A 30 -28.13 17.71 3.38
N SER A 31 -29.02 18.59 2.92
CA SER A 31 -29.52 19.76 3.68
C SER A 31 -28.38 20.63 4.23
N ILE A 32 -27.37 20.88 3.40
CA ILE A 32 -26.19 21.67 3.77
C ILE A 32 -26.43 23.14 3.37
N PRO A 33 -26.31 24.10 4.30
CA PRO A 33 -26.45 25.52 3.98
C PRO A 33 -25.21 26.01 3.23
N ILE A 34 -25.21 25.84 1.90
CA ILE A 34 -24.08 26.21 1.04
C ILE A 34 -23.71 27.70 1.18
N ASP A 35 -24.70 28.56 1.39
CA ASP A 35 -24.51 30.02 1.48
C ASP A 35 -23.83 30.47 2.78
N GLU A 36 -23.85 29.63 3.82
CA GLU A 36 -23.21 29.90 5.11
C GLU A 36 -21.79 29.31 5.21
N LEU A 37 -21.41 28.45 4.26
CA LEU A 37 -20.11 27.79 4.24
C LEU A 37 -19.02 28.72 3.71
N THR A 38 -17.85 28.64 4.34
CA THR A 38 -16.65 29.29 3.83
C THR A 38 -16.19 28.66 2.52
N LYS A 39 -15.42 29.41 1.73
CA LYS A 39 -14.84 28.90 0.48
C LYS A 39 -14.00 27.63 0.70
N GLU A 40 -13.28 27.54 1.81
CA GLU A 40 -12.45 26.39 2.16
C GLU A 40 -13.28 25.14 2.43
N GLU A 41 -14.42 25.27 3.12
CA GLU A 41 -15.32 24.15 3.38
C GLU A 41 -16.00 23.65 2.10
N ILE A 42 -16.39 24.58 1.23
CA ILE A 42 -16.92 24.23 -0.10
C ILE A 42 -15.88 23.46 -0.92
N GLU A 43 -14.61 23.85 -0.85
CA GLU A 43 -13.51 23.15 -1.52
C GLU A 43 -13.22 21.76 -0.93
N LYS A 44 -13.50 21.54 0.36
CA LYS A 44 -13.44 20.20 0.98
C LYS A 44 -14.57 19.29 0.48
N ILE A 45 -15.78 19.81 0.30
CA ILE A 45 -16.95 19.06 -0.21
C ILE A 45 -16.79 18.77 -1.72
N VAL A 46 -16.52 19.81 -2.51
CA VAL A 46 -16.34 19.72 -3.96
C VAL A 46 -15.03 20.42 -4.33
N PRO A 47 -13.96 19.67 -4.66
CA PRO A 47 -12.67 20.25 -5.04
C PRO A 47 -12.78 21.26 -6.19
N PRO A 48 -11.85 22.24 -6.30
CA PRO A 48 -11.88 23.26 -7.34
C PRO A 48 -11.76 22.66 -8.75
N ILE A 49 -10.90 21.66 -8.90
CA ILE A 49 -10.75 20.86 -10.12
C ILE A 49 -11.39 19.50 -9.85
N ILE A 50 -12.42 19.17 -10.62
CA ILE A 50 -13.13 17.90 -10.51
C ILE A 50 -13.31 17.30 -11.91
N LYS A 51 -13.04 16.00 -12.00
CA LYS A 51 -13.18 15.20 -13.21
C LYS A 51 -14.37 14.27 -13.06
N LYS A 52 -15.04 13.96 -14.16
CA LYS A 52 -16.17 13.03 -14.20
C LYS A 52 -15.83 11.86 -15.11
N ALA A 53 -16.16 10.65 -14.68
CA ALA A 53 -16.16 9.47 -15.52
C ALA A 53 -17.47 8.71 -15.41
N THR A 54 -17.80 7.94 -16.43
CA THR A 54 -18.89 6.96 -16.38
C THR A 54 -18.33 5.61 -15.96
N PHE A 55 -19.01 4.93 -15.04
CA PHE A 55 -18.70 3.56 -14.67
C PHE A 55 -19.86 2.62 -15.02
N THR A 56 -19.52 1.37 -15.27
CA THR A 56 -20.48 0.26 -15.40
C THR A 56 -20.11 -0.80 -14.37
N THR A 57 -21.03 -1.13 -13.48
CA THR A 57 -20.83 -2.19 -12.48
C THR A 57 -20.92 -3.58 -13.14
N PHE A 58 -20.49 -4.61 -12.42
CA PHE A 58 -20.64 -6.01 -12.86
C PHE A 58 -22.11 -6.38 -13.16
N GLU A 59 -23.05 -5.77 -12.43
CA GLU A 59 -24.50 -5.94 -12.61
C GLU A 59 -25.07 -5.11 -13.77
N LYS A 60 -24.21 -4.51 -14.61
CA LYS A 60 -24.55 -3.65 -15.75
C LYS A 60 -25.30 -2.37 -15.36
N VAL A 61 -25.21 -1.95 -14.10
CA VAL A 61 -25.71 -0.64 -13.66
C VAL A 61 -24.72 0.43 -14.08
N ILE A 62 -25.22 1.46 -14.77
CA ILE A 62 -24.41 2.58 -15.26
C ILE A 62 -24.54 3.74 -14.29
N GLY A 63 -23.41 4.37 -13.97
CA GLY A 63 -23.37 5.53 -13.09
C GLY A 63 -22.25 6.50 -13.47
N SER A 64 -22.18 7.60 -12.74
CA SER A 64 -21.08 8.56 -12.83
C SER A 64 -20.32 8.60 -11.52
N VAL A 65 -18.99 8.66 -11.63
CA VAL A 65 -18.08 8.90 -10.52
C VAL A 65 -17.31 10.19 -10.79
N TYR A 66 -17.13 10.97 -9.74
CA TYR A 66 -16.41 12.22 -9.74
C TYR A 66 -15.09 12.04 -9.01
N PHE A 67 -14.04 12.61 -9.55
CA PHE A 67 -12.67 12.52 -9.05
C PHE A 67 -12.07 13.90 -8.82
N ASP A 68 -11.16 14.03 -7.87
CA ASP A 68 -10.35 15.24 -7.71
C ASP A 68 -9.22 15.33 -8.76
N GLU A 69 -8.38 16.36 -8.64
CA GLU A 69 -7.22 16.57 -9.53
C GLU A 69 -6.27 15.37 -9.58
N ASN A 70 -6.11 14.69 -8.44
CA ASN A 70 -5.26 13.51 -8.23
C ASN A 70 -5.99 12.20 -8.60
N GLU A 71 -7.10 12.28 -9.33
CA GLU A 71 -8.00 11.19 -9.71
C GLU A 71 -8.67 10.50 -8.51
N VAL A 72 -8.65 11.04 -7.28
CA VAL A 72 -9.23 10.37 -6.09
C VAL A 72 -10.76 10.48 -6.13
N PRO A 73 -11.52 9.37 -5.99
CA PRO A 73 -12.96 9.41 -6.13
C PRO A 73 -13.58 10.13 -4.94
N VAL A 74 -14.42 11.12 -5.22
CA VAL A 74 -15.06 12.00 -4.22
C VAL A 74 -16.56 11.76 -4.10
N TRP A 75 -17.26 11.61 -5.23
CA TRP A 75 -18.70 11.44 -5.27
C TRP A 75 -19.08 10.45 -6.36
N PHE A 76 -20.19 9.75 -6.19
CA PHE A 76 -20.71 8.88 -7.24
C PHE A 76 -22.23 8.80 -7.17
N HIS A 77 -22.85 8.47 -8.29
CA HIS A 77 -24.28 8.16 -8.34
C HIS A 77 -24.56 7.18 -9.50
N THR A 78 -25.66 6.45 -9.41
CA THR A 78 -26.22 5.71 -10.55
C THR A 78 -27.26 6.58 -11.26
N ARG A 79 -27.82 6.10 -12.36
CA ARG A 79 -28.83 6.86 -13.13
C ARG A 79 -30.07 7.22 -12.31
N ASP A 80 -30.49 6.31 -11.43
CA ASP A 80 -31.74 6.39 -10.68
C ASP A 80 -31.52 6.62 -9.18
N SER A 81 -30.31 7.03 -8.78
CA SER A 81 -29.98 7.28 -7.38
C SER A 81 -29.63 8.74 -7.10
N GLU A 82 -29.71 9.09 -5.83
CA GLU A 82 -29.09 10.28 -5.26
C GLU A 82 -27.56 10.22 -5.38
N ILE A 83 -26.91 11.35 -5.10
CA ILE A 83 -25.46 11.44 -5.10
C ILE A 83 -24.88 10.99 -3.77
N TYR A 84 -23.95 10.05 -3.79
CA TYR A 84 -23.31 9.49 -2.60
C TYR A 84 -21.88 10.00 -2.45
N PRO A 85 -21.44 10.34 -1.22
CA PRO A 85 -20.04 10.61 -0.94
C PRO A 85 -19.26 9.30 -0.96
N THR A 86 -18.00 9.36 -1.38
CA THR A 86 -17.07 8.25 -1.13
C THR A 86 -16.54 8.33 0.30
N ILE A 87 -15.95 7.23 0.78
CA ILE A 87 -15.29 7.24 2.10
C ILE A 87 -14.20 8.33 2.15
N PHE A 88 -13.50 8.63 1.05
CA PHE A 88 -12.52 9.72 0.99
C PHE A 88 -13.12 11.10 1.27
N THR A 89 -14.32 11.37 0.77
CA THR A 89 -15.02 12.63 1.04
C THR A 89 -15.44 12.70 2.51
N LEU A 90 -15.91 11.59 3.08
CA LEU A 90 -16.30 11.53 4.49
C LEU A 90 -15.12 11.67 5.44
N MET A 91 -13.92 11.23 5.05
CA MET A 91 -12.72 11.48 5.85
C MET A 91 -12.35 12.98 5.90
N LYS A 92 -12.70 13.76 4.87
CA LYS A 92 -12.50 15.22 4.85
C LYS A 92 -13.63 15.97 5.55
N CYS A 93 -14.87 15.46 5.42
CA CYS A 93 -16.09 16.05 5.94
C CYS A 93 -16.97 14.99 6.61
N PRO A 94 -16.63 14.52 7.83
CA PRO A 94 -17.36 13.43 8.49
C PRO A 94 -18.78 13.83 8.93
N THR A 95 -19.04 15.12 9.12
CA THR A 95 -20.30 15.66 9.63
C THR A 95 -21.43 15.72 8.60
N ILE A 96 -21.13 15.42 7.33
CA ILE A 96 -22.10 15.53 6.23
C ILE A 96 -23.20 14.46 6.27
N LEU A 97 -22.94 13.32 6.92
CA LEU A 97 -23.90 12.25 7.10
C LEU A 97 -24.21 12.02 8.58
N PRO A 98 -25.44 11.59 8.93
CA PRO A 98 -25.69 10.92 10.20
C PRO A 98 -24.88 9.63 10.31
N THR A 99 -24.35 9.35 11.51
CA THR A 99 -23.53 8.16 11.77
C THR A 99 -24.29 7.14 12.62
N ILE A 100 -24.02 5.86 12.36
CA ILE A 100 -24.51 4.72 13.12
C ILE A 100 -23.31 3.93 13.62
N THR A 101 -23.26 3.76 14.93
CA THR A 101 -22.17 3.04 15.59
C THR A 101 -22.40 1.52 15.52
N THR A 102 -21.35 0.74 15.27
CA THR A 102 -21.37 -0.73 15.25
C THR A 102 -20.19 -1.32 16.03
N HIS A 103 -20.32 -2.59 16.41
CA HIS A 103 -19.23 -3.31 17.06
C HIS A 103 -18.11 -3.71 16.07
N PRO A 104 -16.85 -3.80 16.51
CA PRO A 104 -15.70 -4.03 15.63
C PRO A 104 -15.76 -5.36 14.87
N HIS A 105 -16.30 -6.41 15.51
CA HIS A 105 -16.45 -7.73 14.90
C HIS A 105 -17.40 -7.73 13.67
N VAL A 106 -18.32 -6.75 13.58
CA VAL A 106 -19.26 -6.62 12.46
C VAL A 106 -18.55 -6.03 11.23
N LEU A 107 -17.48 -5.25 11.41
CA LEU A 107 -16.74 -4.61 10.31
C LEU A 107 -16.16 -5.62 9.33
N GLY A 108 -15.65 -6.75 9.81
CA GLY A 108 -15.12 -7.82 8.93
C GLY A 108 -16.19 -8.47 8.06
N VAL A 109 -17.45 -8.42 8.49
CA VAL A 109 -18.61 -8.91 7.73
C VAL A 109 -19.10 -7.84 6.76
N LEU A 110 -19.15 -6.57 7.19
CA LEU A 110 -19.47 -5.41 6.35
C LEU A 110 -18.46 -5.23 5.20
N ALA A 111 -17.18 -5.49 5.44
CA ALA A 111 -16.12 -5.44 4.43
C ALA A 111 -16.31 -6.46 3.29
N LYS A 112 -17.15 -7.49 3.49
CA LYS A 112 -17.56 -8.43 2.43
C LYS A 112 -18.81 -7.93 1.67
N GLY A 113 -19.27 -6.72 1.98
CA GLY A 113 -20.46 -6.09 1.44
C GLY A 113 -21.77 -6.68 1.96
N ALA A 114 -21.78 -7.21 3.18
CA ALA A 114 -23.02 -7.57 3.86
C ALA A 114 -23.74 -6.32 4.37
N ASP A 115 -25.06 -6.41 4.57
CA ASP A 115 -25.84 -5.34 5.17
C ASP A 115 -25.66 -5.31 6.70
N LEU A 116 -25.86 -4.13 7.30
CA LEU A 116 -25.79 -3.97 8.76
C LEU A 116 -27.14 -4.36 9.37
N MET A 117 -27.14 -5.39 10.18
CA MET A 117 -28.31 -5.84 10.93
C MET A 117 -28.48 -5.03 12.22
N LEU A 118 -29.73 -4.81 12.64
CA LEU A 118 -30.07 -4.04 13.85
C LEU A 118 -29.33 -4.51 15.12
N PRO A 119 -29.18 -5.82 15.42
CA PRO A 119 -28.39 -6.28 16.56
C PRO A 119 -26.90 -5.91 16.52
N GLY A 120 -26.36 -5.66 15.34
CA GLY A 120 -24.97 -5.25 15.17
C GLY A 120 -24.75 -3.75 15.41
N THR A 121 -25.81 -2.97 15.58
CA THR A 121 -25.73 -1.53 15.83
C THR A 121 -25.64 -1.23 17.32
N VAL A 122 -25.14 -0.05 17.67
CA VAL A 122 -24.96 0.39 19.07
C VAL A 122 -25.72 1.71 19.26
N PRO A 123 -26.77 1.77 20.09
CA PRO A 123 -27.42 3.02 20.47
C PRO A 123 -26.51 3.85 21.41
N PRO A 124 -26.73 5.18 21.53
CA PRO A 124 -27.82 5.98 20.95
C PRO A 124 -27.63 6.29 19.46
N PHE A 125 -28.74 6.47 18.74
CA PHE A 125 -28.74 6.75 17.30
C PHE A 125 -28.91 8.25 17.00
N ASP A 126 -28.25 8.73 15.95
CA ASP A 126 -28.48 10.08 15.42
C ASP A 126 -29.96 10.25 15.05
N LYS A 127 -30.58 11.36 15.47
CA LYS A 127 -31.98 11.69 15.19
C LYS A 127 -32.30 11.74 13.69
N ARG A 128 -31.29 12.01 12.86
CA ARG A 128 -31.40 12.04 11.39
C ARG A 128 -31.35 10.64 10.76
N ALA A 129 -31.03 9.57 11.51
CA ALA A 129 -30.95 8.20 11.01
C ALA A 129 -32.34 7.54 10.83
N THR A 130 -33.21 8.21 10.06
CA THR A 130 -34.57 7.76 9.74
C THR A 130 -34.59 6.86 8.50
N ARG A 131 -35.67 6.11 8.32
CA ARG A 131 -35.84 5.24 7.14
C ARG A 131 -35.70 6.05 5.84
N GLY A 132 -34.85 5.58 4.93
CA GLY A 132 -34.54 6.23 3.66
C GLY A 132 -33.36 7.21 3.73
N ALA A 133 -32.88 7.59 4.91
CA ALA A 133 -31.74 8.49 5.03
C ALA A 133 -30.42 7.78 4.66
N ILE A 134 -29.52 8.53 4.02
CA ILE A 134 -28.14 8.10 3.77
C ILE A 134 -27.36 8.26 5.08
N VAL A 135 -26.76 7.17 5.53
CA VAL A 135 -26.07 7.07 6.83
C VAL A 135 -24.65 6.54 6.64
N GLY A 136 -23.73 7.03 7.47
CA GLY A 136 -22.39 6.48 7.64
C GLY A 136 -22.36 5.45 8.77
N VAL A 137 -21.54 4.40 8.62
CA VAL A 137 -21.31 3.38 9.64
C VAL A 137 -19.92 3.58 10.24
N VAL A 138 -19.85 3.72 11.56
CA VAL A 138 -18.62 3.94 12.33
C VAL A 138 -18.40 2.84 13.37
N SER A 139 -17.14 2.60 13.73
CA SER A 139 -16.81 1.63 14.78
C SER A 139 -16.93 2.27 16.15
N THR A 140 -17.27 1.47 17.17
CA THR A 140 -17.10 1.86 18.58
C THR A 140 -15.65 2.18 18.95
N GLU A 141 -14.67 1.55 18.28
CA GLU A 141 -13.23 1.80 18.52
C GLU A 141 -12.73 3.09 17.84
N ASP A 142 -13.36 3.50 16.74
CA ASP A 142 -12.96 4.67 15.95
C ASP A 142 -14.22 5.40 15.43
N PRO A 143 -14.87 6.22 16.29
CA PRO A 143 -16.10 6.92 15.94
C PRO A 143 -15.89 8.02 14.88
N GLY A 144 -14.65 8.50 14.73
CA GLY A 144 -14.30 9.56 13.77
C GLY A 144 -14.19 9.07 12.34
N LYS A 145 -14.15 7.75 12.12
CA LYS A 145 -13.89 7.15 10.82
C LYS A 145 -15.10 6.40 10.28
N VAL A 146 -15.69 6.94 9.22
CA VAL A 146 -16.74 6.24 8.47
C VAL A 146 -16.13 5.10 7.66
N THR A 147 -16.59 3.88 7.94
CA THR A 147 -16.10 2.64 7.32
C THR A 147 -16.97 2.17 6.16
N ALA A 148 -18.27 2.50 6.20
CA ALA A 148 -19.23 2.20 5.16
C ALA A 148 -20.34 3.25 5.09
N ILE A 149 -21.03 3.32 3.95
CA ILE A 149 -22.23 4.12 3.77
C ILE A 149 -23.37 3.27 3.22
N GLY A 150 -24.58 3.66 3.55
CA GLY A 150 -25.76 2.94 3.09
C GLY A 150 -27.07 3.67 3.34
N HIS A 151 -28.15 3.00 2.93
CA HIS A 151 -29.52 3.46 3.16
C HIS A 151 -30.05 2.88 4.46
N CYS A 152 -30.50 3.75 5.36
CA CYS A 152 -31.18 3.33 6.57
C CYS A 152 -32.55 2.71 6.20
N LYS A 153 -32.80 1.46 6.62
CA LYS A 153 -34.05 0.74 6.33
C LYS A 153 -35.08 0.81 7.44
N LEU A 154 -34.66 1.25 8.62
CA LEU A 154 -35.49 1.38 9.82
C LEU A 154 -35.44 2.82 10.33
N ASN A 155 -36.41 3.21 11.15
CA ASN A 155 -36.31 4.45 11.91
C ASN A 155 -35.50 4.18 13.17
N LEU A 156 -34.17 4.41 13.15
CA LEU A 156 -33.30 3.97 14.24
C LEU A 156 -33.54 4.68 15.59
N PRO A 157 -33.84 6.00 15.62
CA PRO A 157 -34.13 6.70 16.88
C PRO A 157 -35.28 6.13 17.72
N GLN A 158 -36.13 5.25 17.18
CA GLN A 158 -37.20 4.59 17.94
C GLN A 158 -36.71 3.40 18.80
N PHE A 159 -35.45 2.98 18.64
CA PHE A 159 -34.89 1.82 19.33
C PHE A 159 -33.90 2.26 20.41
N ASP A 160 -34.31 2.20 21.68
CA ASP A 160 -33.38 2.42 22.81
C ASP A 160 -32.50 1.20 23.10
N ASN A 161 -32.99 0.01 22.72
CA ASN A 161 -32.30 -1.26 22.86
C ASN A 161 -32.44 -2.09 21.58
N VAL A 162 -31.38 -2.81 21.20
CA VAL A 162 -31.33 -3.62 19.97
C VAL A 162 -31.22 -5.13 20.22
N VAL A 163 -30.97 -5.54 21.46
CA VAL A 163 -30.85 -6.95 21.86
C VAL A 163 -32.21 -7.65 21.68
N GLY A 164 -32.20 -8.80 21.01
CA GLY A 164 -33.40 -9.59 20.74
C GLY A 164 -34.30 -9.06 19.61
N ARG A 165 -33.91 -7.95 18.97
CA ARG A 165 -34.62 -7.41 17.79
C ARG A 165 -33.98 -7.93 16.51
N SER A 166 -34.71 -7.95 15.40
CA SER A 166 -34.20 -8.42 14.11
C SER A 166 -34.64 -7.49 12.99
N GLY A 167 -33.78 -7.31 12.00
CA GLY A 167 -34.06 -6.50 10.82
C GLY A 167 -32.78 -5.92 10.23
N VAL A 168 -32.84 -5.57 8.95
CA VAL A 168 -31.76 -4.85 8.29
C VAL A 168 -31.83 -3.39 8.75
N ALA A 169 -30.80 -2.89 9.43
CA ALA A 169 -30.72 -1.49 9.83
C ALA A 169 -30.23 -0.62 8.68
N VAL A 170 -29.16 -1.04 8.00
CA VAL A 170 -28.56 -0.29 6.88
C VAL A 170 -28.26 -1.23 5.73
N GLU A 171 -28.77 -0.91 4.53
CA GLU A 171 -28.36 -1.55 3.28
C GLU A 171 -27.07 -0.88 2.78
N ILE A 172 -25.99 -1.65 2.66
CA ILE A 172 -24.65 -1.11 2.40
C ILE A 172 -24.43 -0.86 0.91
N ILE A 173 -24.12 0.39 0.56
CA ILE A 173 -23.89 0.81 -0.82
C ILE A 173 -22.39 0.78 -1.14
N HIS A 174 -21.56 1.33 -0.26
CA HIS A 174 -20.13 1.53 -0.46
C HIS A 174 -19.38 1.38 0.87
N HIS A 175 -18.17 0.81 0.85
CA HIS A 175 -17.35 0.61 2.05
C HIS A 175 -15.85 0.75 1.77
N LEU A 176 -15.06 0.93 2.82
CA LEU A 176 -13.62 1.24 2.76
C LEU A 176 -12.80 0.22 1.97
N ASN A 177 -13.19 -1.06 2.05
CA ASN A 177 -12.49 -2.17 1.39
C ASN A 177 -13.11 -2.59 0.05
N ASP A 178 -13.91 -1.74 -0.60
CA ASP A 178 -14.52 -2.10 -1.87
C ASP A 178 -13.67 -1.76 -3.09
N THR A 179 -14.07 -2.32 -4.23
CA THR A 179 -13.29 -2.26 -5.47
C THR A 179 -13.31 -0.88 -6.14
N LEU A 180 -14.13 0.06 -5.66
CA LEU A 180 -14.07 1.44 -6.12
C LEU A 180 -12.81 2.13 -5.60
N LEU A 181 -12.34 1.73 -4.41
CA LEU A 181 -11.17 2.33 -3.73
C LEU A 181 -9.88 1.53 -3.94
N GLU A 182 -9.96 0.24 -4.28
CA GLU A 182 -8.80 -0.67 -4.48
C GLU A 182 -7.70 -0.14 -5.42
N LYS A 183 -8.04 0.74 -6.37
CA LYS A 183 -7.06 1.29 -7.33
C LYS A 183 -6.18 2.42 -6.77
N LYS A 184 -6.33 2.81 -5.50
CA LYS A 184 -5.62 3.96 -4.92
C LYS A 184 -5.06 3.66 -3.54
N GLU A 185 -3.80 4.01 -3.36
CA GLU A 185 -3.12 3.96 -2.06
C GLU A 185 -3.83 4.92 -1.10
N LEU A 186 -4.50 4.35 -0.10
CA LEU A 186 -5.13 5.07 1.01
C LEU A 186 -4.04 5.73 1.85
N ILE A 187 -3.79 7.02 1.68
CA ILE A 187 -3.09 7.81 2.70
C ILE A 187 -4.17 8.25 3.69
N ILE A 188 -4.29 7.54 4.80
CA ILE A 188 -5.20 7.88 5.90
C ILE A 188 -4.47 8.90 6.78
N PRO A 189 -4.89 10.17 6.83
CA PRO A 189 -4.44 11.06 7.89
C PRO A 189 -4.99 10.56 9.22
N GLU A 190 -4.11 10.27 10.18
CA GLU A 190 -4.49 9.95 11.56
C GLU A 190 -5.17 11.17 12.19
N VAL A 191 -6.43 11.01 12.60
CA VAL A 191 -7.13 11.99 13.42
C VAL A 191 -6.87 11.62 14.88
N LYS A 192 -6.22 12.50 15.63
CA LYS A 192 -6.04 12.34 17.08
C LYS A 192 -7.39 12.53 17.79
N PRO A 193 -7.70 11.76 18.85
CA PRO A 193 -8.91 11.99 19.64
C PRO A 193 -8.82 13.34 20.34
N VAL A 194 -9.89 14.12 20.30
CA VAL A 194 -10.07 15.32 21.11
C VAL A 194 -10.73 14.88 22.40
N GLU A 195 -10.05 15.08 23.53
CA GLU A 195 -10.62 14.89 24.86
C GLU A 195 -11.64 16.02 25.13
N GLU A 196 -12.83 15.64 25.59
CA GLU A 196 -13.89 16.56 26.00
C GLU A 196 -13.52 17.17 27.35
N GLU A 197 -13.31 18.49 27.40
CA GLU A 197 -13.38 19.25 28.64
C GLU A 197 -14.60 20.18 28.62
N SER A 198 -15.33 20.11 29.73
CA SER A 198 -16.57 20.79 30.09
C SER A 198 -16.41 22.32 30.12
N ASN A 199 -17.39 23.01 29.52
CA ASN A 199 -17.59 24.46 29.66
C ASN A 199 -18.23 24.81 31.01
N ASP A 200 -17.74 25.89 31.62
CA ASP A 200 -18.53 26.76 32.49
C ASP A 200 -18.29 28.24 32.10
N GLU A 201 -19.29 29.07 32.40
CA GLU A 201 -19.74 30.26 31.67
C GLU A 201 -19.07 31.66 31.93
N GLN A 202 -19.22 32.56 30.92
CA GLN A 202 -19.37 34.06 30.93
C GLN A 202 -18.11 34.97 31.17
N LYS A 203 -17.89 36.17 30.57
CA LYS A 203 -18.67 37.15 29.75
C LYS A 203 -17.73 38.22 29.08
N GLU A 204 -18.14 38.77 27.91
CA GLU A 204 -18.00 40.14 27.29
C GLU A 204 -16.68 40.98 27.44
N THR A 205 -16.16 41.83 26.52
CA THR A 205 -16.28 42.25 25.09
C THR A 205 -15.14 43.26 24.81
N GLU A 206 -14.40 43.21 23.68
CA GLU A 206 -14.04 44.36 22.79
C GLU A 206 -13.11 43.95 21.62
N LYS A 207 -13.06 44.77 20.56
CA LYS A 207 -12.70 44.51 19.14
C LYS A 207 -11.18 44.64 18.76
N PRO A 208 -10.73 44.30 17.53
CA PRO A 208 -9.48 43.58 17.16
C PRO A 208 -8.30 44.50 16.74
N PRO A 209 -7.00 44.06 16.56
CA PRO A 209 -6.48 43.09 15.54
C PRO A 209 -5.15 42.35 15.96
N PRO A 210 -4.28 41.79 15.09
CA PRO A 210 -4.42 40.79 14.01
C PRO A 210 -3.58 39.49 14.23
N LYS A 211 -4.00 38.39 13.58
CA LYS A 211 -3.27 37.16 13.17
C LYS A 211 -1.89 36.83 13.79
N LYS A 212 -1.79 35.76 14.59
CA LYS A 212 -0.68 34.75 14.71
C LYS A 212 -1.27 33.44 15.28
N GLN A 213 -1.27 32.32 14.56
CA GLN A 213 -0.29 31.23 14.53
C GLN A 213 -0.16 30.48 15.87
N ASP A 214 -0.58 29.21 15.85
CA ASP A 214 -0.57 28.23 16.94
C ASP A 214 0.86 27.92 17.43
N ASP A 215 1.05 27.98 18.75
CA ASP A 215 2.26 27.56 19.46
C ASP A 215 2.30 26.02 19.62
N PHE A 216 3.07 25.36 18.75
CA PHE A 216 3.86 24.18 19.15
C PHE A 216 5.24 24.70 19.58
N PRO A 217 5.95 24.02 20.51
CA PRO A 217 7.27 24.48 20.95
C PRO A 217 8.19 24.69 19.73
N GLU A 218 8.52 25.94 19.44
CA GLU A 218 9.47 26.29 18.38
C GLU A 218 10.79 25.60 18.73
N LEU A 219 11.18 24.58 17.96
CA LEU A 219 12.57 24.14 17.95
C LEU A 219 13.42 25.39 17.75
N THR A 220 14.36 25.62 18.66
CA THR A 220 15.25 26.77 18.54
C THR A 220 16.05 26.66 17.25
N VAL A 221 16.51 27.78 16.69
CA VAL A 221 17.36 27.77 15.49
C VAL A 221 18.60 26.90 15.70
N GLU A 222 19.07 26.81 16.95
CA GLU A 222 20.20 25.99 17.38
C GLU A 222 19.90 24.49 17.31
N ASP A 223 18.70 24.05 17.69
CA ASP A 223 18.27 22.65 17.56
C ASP A 223 18.16 22.24 16.09
N ILE A 224 17.65 23.14 15.24
CA ILE A 224 17.53 22.91 13.80
C ILE A 224 18.94 22.83 13.18
N ASP A 225 19.86 23.72 13.57
CA ASP A 225 21.24 23.67 13.12
C ASP A 225 21.94 22.37 13.54
N GLY A 226 21.71 21.91 14.78
CA GLY A 226 22.21 20.64 15.31
C GLY A 226 21.73 19.42 14.49
N LEU A 227 20.47 19.41 14.06
CA LEU A 227 19.92 18.36 13.20
C LEU A 227 20.58 18.33 11.82
N PHE A 228 20.85 19.49 11.21
CA PHE A 228 21.54 19.57 9.92
C PHE A 228 23.01 19.14 10.02
N ILE A 229 23.69 19.46 11.12
CA ILE A 229 25.07 19.00 11.39
C ILE A 229 25.10 17.49 11.63
N LYS A 230 24.17 16.96 12.44
CA LYS A 230 24.05 15.52 12.71
C LYS A 230 23.76 14.75 11.42
N SER A 231 22.84 15.24 10.61
CA SER A 231 22.52 14.70 9.29
C SER A 231 23.76 14.62 8.41
N LEU A 232 24.57 15.69 8.34
CA LEU A 232 25.82 15.71 7.57
C LEU A 232 26.83 14.68 8.08
N LYS A 233 26.99 14.53 9.40
CA LYS A 233 27.92 13.56 10.01
C LYS A 233 27.52 12.10 9.74
N SER A 234 26.23 11.82 9.59
CA SER A 234 25.71 10.47 9.29
C SER A 234 25.87 10.07 7.82
N ILE A 235 26.37 10.96 6.96
CA ILE A 235 26.59 10.69 5.53
C ILE A 235 27.89 9.90 5.34
N HIS A 236 27.77 8.65 4.89
CA HIS A 236 28.89 7.80 4.48
C HIS A 236 28.58 7.11 3.15
N GLY A 237 29.62 6.74 2.39
CA GLY A 237 29.46 5.94 1.16
C GLY A 237 28.92 6.69 -0.07
N ILE A 238 29.17 8.00 -0.19
CA ILE A 238 28.84 8.78 -1.41
C ILE A 238 30.03 8.80 -2.38
N GLU A 239 29.75 8.72 -3.69
CA GLU A 239 30.73 8.94 -4.76
C GLU A 239 31.12 10.43 -4.86
N LEU A 240 32.36 10.76 -4.51
CA LEU A 240 32.94 12.11 -4.61
C LEU A 240 33.83 12.22 -5.86
N PRO A 241 33.88 13.37 -6.56
CA PRO A 241 33.26 14.64 -6.20
C PRO A 241 31.76 14.73 -6.56
N THR A 242 30.95 15.33 -5.68
CA THR A 242 29.50 15.48 -5.88
C THR A 242 29.10 16.97 -5.94
N PRO A 243 28.18 17.39 -6.84
CA PRO A 243 27.62 18.75 -6.81
C PRO A 243 26.89 19.08 -5.51
N ALA A 244 26.91 20.35 -5.08
CA ALA A 244 26.28 20.81 -3.85
C ALA A 244 24.78 20.55 -3.78
N SER A 245 24.06 20.63 -4.90
CA SER A 245 22.63 20.33 -4.98
C SER A 245 22.34 18.86 -4.63
N THR A 246 23.11 17.94 -5.21
CA THR A 246 23.01 16.51 -4.95
C THR A 246 23.46 16.19 -3.52
N PHE A 247 24.52 16.82 -3.02
CA PHE A 247 24.99 16.65 -1.64
C PHE A 247 23.94 17.09 -0.61
N MET A 248 23.29 18.24 -0.83
CA MET A 248 22.20 18.72 0.04
C MET A 248 20.98 17.79 0.03
N SER A 249 20.74 17.04 -1.05
CA SER A 249 19.68 16.02 -1.07
C SER A 249 19.96 14.91 -0.05
N TYR A 250 21.22 14.49 0.11
CA TYR A 250 21.59 13.52 1.14
C TYR A 250 21.46 14.10 2.56
N VAL A 251 21.81 15.37 2.76
CA VAL A 251 21.60 16.06 4.04
C VAL A 251 20.09 16.15 4.37
N ASN A 252 19.25 16.47 3.39
CA ASN A 252 17.82 16.59 3.62
C ASN A 252 17.11 15.24 3.86
N LYS A 253 17.67 14.11 3.40
CA LYS A 253 17.12 12.77 3.67
C LYS A 253 17.20 12.38 5.14
N ASN A 254 18.21 12.89 5.86
CA ASN A 254 18.43 12.59 7.28
C ASN A 254 17.88 13.69 8.21
N VAL A 255 17.10 14.64 7.67
CA VAL A 255 16.40 15.71 8.41
C VAL A 255 14.88 15.53 8.19
N PRO A 256 14.02 15.75 9.20
CA PRO A 256 12.57 15.71 9.03
C PRO A 256 12.10 16.61 7.87
N SER A 257 11.17 16.12 7.05
CA SER A 257 10.65 16.81 5.85
C SER A 257 9.93 18.14 6.13
N SER A 258 9.62 18.44 7.41
CA SER A 258 9.08 19.71 7.89
C SER A 258 10.12 20.83 8.07
N LEU A 259 11.41 20.49 8.05
CA LEU A 259 12.53 21.42 8.23
C LEU A 259 13.23 21.72 6.90
N ASN A 260 13.60 22.99 6.72
CA ASN A 260 14.23 23.48 5.49
C ASN A 260 15.49 24.26 5.87
N ILE A 261 16.51 24.25 5.01
CA ILE A 261 17.74 25.05 5.17
C ILE A 261 17.48 26.56 5.33
N LYS A 262 16.28 27.06 5.01
CA LYS A 262 15.87 28.44 5.29
C LYS A 262 15.62 28.74 6.78
N LYS A 263 15.35 27.70 7.58
CA LYS A 263 15.10 27.79 9.03
C LYS A 263 16.38 27.63 9.87
N THR A 264 17.51 27.32 9.25
CA THR A 264 18.82 27.28 9.91
C THR A 264 19.43 28.68 10.01
N SER A 265 20.44 28.85 10.86
CA SER A 265 21.20 30.11 10.98
C SER A 265 21.88 30.53 9.66
N TRP A 266 22.17 29.56 8.79
CA TRP A 266 22.82 29.81 7.50
C TRP A 266 21.87 30.30 6.41
N LYS A 267 20.56 29.99 6.49
CA LYS A 267 19.47 30.38 5.58
C LYS A 267 19.63 29.98 4.10
N LYS A 268 20.84 29.57 3.68
CA LYS A 268 21.24 29.19 2.32
C LYS A 268 22.22 28.01 2.37
N ALA A 269 22.03 27.04 1.47
CA ALA A 269 22.89 25.86 1.36
C ALA A 269 24.38 26.20 1.12
N SER A 270 24.66 27.20 0.29
CA SER A 270 26.05 27.63 0.02
C SER A 270 26.76 28.18 1.26
N LYS A 271 26.03 28.86 2.16
CA LYS A 271 26.57 29.37 3.43
C LYS A 271 26.80 28.23 4.42
N PHE A 272 25.87 27.29 4.51
CA PHE A 272 26.00 26.07 5.32
C PHE A 272 27.23 25.25 4.89
N LEU A 273 27.38 24.93 3.60
CA LEU A 273 28.50 24.13 3.10
C LEU A 273 29.85 24.83 3.28
N LYS A 274 29.93 26.16 3.10
CA LYS A 274 31.15 26.93 3.39
C LYS A 274 31.49 26.90 4.89
N GLU A 275 30.50 26.94 5.78
CA GLU A 275 30.73 26.86 7.22
C GLU A 275 31.17 25.46 7.66
N MET A 276 30.54 24.41 7.13
CA MET A 276 30.96 23.02 7.36
C MET A 276 32.37 22.74 6.80
N ALA A 277 32.77 23.45 5.74
CA ALA A 277 34.14 23.39 5.24
C ALA A 277 35.15 24.11 6.15
N LYS A 278 34.78 25.24 6.77
CA LYS A 278 35.63 25.89 7.79
C LYS A 278 35.78 25.05 9.06
N GLN A 279 34.72 24.34 9.44
CA GLN A 279 34.73 23.41 10.58
C GLN A 279 35.39 22.06 10.24
N ASP A 280 35.98 21.93 9.05
CA ASP A 280 36.73 20.77 8.56
C ASP A 280 35.90 19.47 8.50
N TYR A 281 34.57 19.56 8.32
CA TYR A 281 33.71 18.40 8.08
C TYR A 281 33.69 17.98 6.60
N ILE A 282 33.89 18.93 5.68
CA ILE A 282 33.90 18.69 4.24
C ILE A 282 34.96 19.56 3.56
N LYS A 283 35.46 19.15 2.38
CA LYS A 283 36.21 20.03 1.48
C LYS A 283 35.35 20.41 0.29
N VAL A 284 35.23 21.70 0.02
CA VAL A 284 34.46 22.24 -1.10
C VAL A 284 35.36 22.95 -2.10
N LYS A 285 35.02 22.86 -3.39
CA LYS A 285 35.67 23.59 -4.49
C LYS A 285 34.60 24.24 -5.36
N GLY A 286 34.81 25.51 -5.74
CA GLY A 286 33.87 26.28 -6.57
C GLY A 286 33.46 27.60 -5.92
N LYS A 287 32.69 28.41 -6.66
CA LYS A 287 32.14 29.68 -6.19
C LYS A 287 30.61 29.66 -6.23
N ASP A 288 30.03 30.16 -5.15
CA ASP A 288 28.61 30.49 -4.94
C ASP A 288 27.55 29.44 -5.33
N GLU A 289 27.21 29.32 -6.61
CA GLU A 289 26.18 28.39 -7.09
C GLU A 289 26.76 27.08 -7.64
N ASP A 290 28.05 27.07 -7.98
CA ASP A 290 28.75 25.93 -8.60
C ASP A 290 29.71 25.25 -7.60
N LEU A 291 29.21 25.03 -6.38
CA LEU A 291 29.95 24.34 -5.31
C LEU A 291 29.95 22.83 -5.54
N SER A 292 31.12 22.20 -5.45
CA SER A 292 31.30 20.74 -5.47
C SER A 292 32.01 20.26 -4.21
N ILE A 293 31.52 19.17 -3.62
CA ILE A 293 32.10 18.54 -2.43
C ILE A 293 33.13 17.52 -2.91
N LEU A 294 34.37 17.66 -2.47
CA LEU A 294 35.51 16.82 -2.86
C LEU A 294 35.81 15.72 -1.84
N GLN A 295 35.60 15.99 -0.54
CA GLN A 295 35.98 15.09 0.53
C GLN A 295 35.03 15.28 1.73
N LEU A 296 34.64 14.19 2.40
CA LEU A 296 34.07 14.22 3.75
C LEU A 296 35.15 13.86 4.76
N ASN A 297 35.23 14.63 5.84
CA ASN A 297 36.15 14.41 6.94
C ASN A 297 35.34 13.93 8.16
N ASN A 298 35.41 12.63 8.44
CA ASN A 298 34.84 12.06 9.65
C ASN A 298 35.76 12.38 10.83
N ARG A 299 35.50 13.49 11.52
CA ARG A 299 36.15 13.78 12.80
C ARG A 299 35.48 12.93 13.89
N THR A 300 36.01 11.73 14.13
CA THR A 300 35.73 10.98 15.36
C THR A 300 36.43 11.72 16.50
N ALA A 301 35.65 12.43 17.32
CA ALA A 301 36.10 12.88 18.63
C ALA A 301 35.47 11.95 19.68
N SER A 302 36.28 10.99 20.16
CA SER A 302 36.38 10.58 21.57
C SER A 302 36.41 11.83 22.47
N SER A 303 35.79 11.94 23.64
CA SER A 303 35.61 11.03 24.78
C SER A 303 34.40 11.59 25.59
N GLU A 304 33.48 10.80 26.15
CA GLU A 304 33.65 10.06 27.41
C GLU A 304 33.22 8.58 27.27
N GLU A 305 34.10 7.70 27.73
CA GLU A 305 33.92 6.26 28.02
C GLU A 305 33.11 6.12 29.34
N GLU A 306 32.43 5.03 29.68
CA GLU A 306 32.82 3.62 29.85
C GLU A 306 31.55 2.77 29.74
N GLY A 307 31.49 1.47 29.44
CA GLY A 307 32.40 0.34 29.23
C GLY A 307 31.43 -0.82 28.90
N THR A 308 31.70 -1.82 28.09
CA THR A 308 32.78 -2.79 28.23
C THR A 308 32.83 -3.58 26.93
N SER A 309 34.02 -3.71 26.37
CA SER A 309 34.34 -4.60 25.26
C SER A 309 34.48 -6.03 25.73
N THR A 310 34.12 -7.00 24.88
CA THR A 310 34.87 -8.21 24.45
C THR A 310 33.89 -9.29 23.96
N THR A 311 34.09 -10.06 22.90
CA THR A 311 35.00 -10.02 21.75
C THR A 311 34.45 -10.94 20.67
N THR A 312 34.85 -10.63 19.45
CA THR A 312 34.61 -11.27 18.16
C THR A 312 35.28 -12.64 17.96
N SER A 313 34.69 -13.45 17.07
CA SER A 313 35.46 -14.20 16.05
C SER A 313 34.56 -14.57 14.85
N LYS A 314 34.62 -13.77 13.78
CA LYS A 314 35.30 -14.03 12.48
C LYS A 314 34.53 -14.93 11.48
N ALA A 315 34.03 -14.32 10.40
CA ALA A 315 34.25 -14.80 9.03
C ALA A 315 34.03 -13.68 8.00
N LYS A 316 34.94 -13.65 7.01
CA LYS A 316 35.16 -12.61 6.00
C LYS A 316 34.05 -12.51 4.95
N SER A 317 33.56 -11.29 4.78
CA SER A 317 33.28 -10.53 3.55
C SER A 317 33.39 -11.22 2.18
N LYS A 318 32.29 -11.17 1.43
CA LYS A 318 32.23 -10.58 0.09
C LYS A 318 30.87 -9.89 -0.08
N THR A 319 30.82 -8.57 0.11
CA THR A 319 29.62 -7.77 -0.13
C THR A 319 29.87 -6.88 -1.33
N ASN A 320 29.29 -7.26 -2.47
CA ASN A 320 29.08 -6.34 -3.59
C ASN A 320 27.95 -5.39 -3.22
N SER A 321 28.23 -4.09 -3.23
CA SER A 321 27.27 -3.01 -3.08
C SER A 321 26.53 -2.78 -4.40
N ASN A 322 25.29 -3.26 -4.46
CA ASN A 322 24.15 -2.65 -5.15
C ASN A 322 22.92 -3.43 -4.67
N SER A 323 22.25 -2.98 -3.61
CA SER A 323 20.94 -3.55 -3.30
C SER A 323 19.88 -2.80 -4.10
N SER A 324 19.77 -3.18 -5.38
CA SER A 324 18.42 -3.34 -5.93
C SER A 324 17.64 -4.17 -4.91
N ALA A 325 16.42 -3.79 -4.57
CA ALA A 325 15.60 -4.59 -3.67
C ALA A 325 15.40 -5.97 -4.33
N SER A 326 16.26 -6.93 -4.00
CA SER A 326 16.26 -8.25 -4.62
C SER A 326 14.97 -8.94 -4.20
N LEU A 327 14.09 -9.20 -5.16
CA LEU A 327 12.82 -9.86 -4.91
C LEU A 327 13.07 -11.25 -4.27
N LYS A 328 12.68 -11.43 -3.01
CA LYS A 328 12.79 -12.71 -2.29
C LYS A 328 11.46 -13.45 -2.37
N VAL A 329 11.43 -14.51 -3.18
CA VAL A 329 10.29 -15.42 -3.27
C VAL A 329 10.48 -16.54 -2.26
N ILE A 330 9.58 -16.63 -1.29
CA ILE A 330 9.56 -17.67 -0.27
C ILE A 330 8.50 -18.70 -0.66
N PRO A 331 8.88 -19.92 -1.07
CA PRO A 331 7.92 -21.00 -1.30
C PRO A 331 7.36 -21.50 0.04
N LEU A 332 6.04 -21.64 0.07
CA LEU A 332 5.28 -22.09 1.23
C LEU A 332 4.46 -23.34 0.87
N TYR A 333 4.19 -24.16 1.88
CA TYR A 333 3.56 -25.46 1.76
C TYR A 333 2.40 -25.51 2.75
N LYS A 334 1.17 -25.61 2.25
CA LYS A 334 -0.03 -25.75 3.08
C LYS A 334 -0.49 -27.21 3.13
N PRO A 335 -0.77 -27.78 4.31
CA PRO A 335 -1.21 -29.17 4.43
C PRO A 335 -2.47 -29.48 3.62
N THR A 336 -2.55 -30.69 3.05
CA THR A 336 -3.76 -31.19 2.40
C THR A 336 -4.52 -32.17 3.31
N LYS A 337 -5.78 -32.45 2.97
CA LYS A 337 -6.65 -33.33 3.77
C LYS A 337 -6.05 -34.71 4.02
N ASN A 338 -5.25 -35.20 3.07
CA ASN A 338 -4.65 -36.54 3.10
C ASN A 338 -3.56 -36.70 4.17
N ILE A 339 -3.02 -35.60 4.70
CA ILE A 339 -1.99 -35.63 5.76
C ILE A 339 -2.52 -35.12 7.10
N ARG A 340 -3.84 -34.96 7.26
CA ARG A 340 -4.43 -34.49 8.52
C ARG A 340 -4.10 -35.40 9.70
N MET A 341 -4.07 -36.72 9.48
CA MET A 341 -3.71 -37.69 10.53
C MET A 341 -2.26 -37.53 11.01
N PHE A 342 -1.33 -37.22 10.10
CA PHE A 342 0.05 -36.89 10.45
C PHE A 342 0.10 -35.70 11.43
N PHE A 343 -0.58 -34.60 11.11
CA PHE A 343 -0.59 -33.39 11.95
C PHE A 343 -1.23 -33.65 13.32
N ASN A 344 -2.33 -34.41 13.38
CA ASN A 344 -2.96 -34.79 14.65
C ASN A 344 -2.03 -35.63 15.54
N LYS A 345 -1.23 -36.53 14.95
CA LYS A 345 -0.31 -37.41 15.69
C LYS A 345 0.85 -36.66 16.34
N ILE A 346 1.28 -35.53 15.78
CA ILE A 346 2.36 -34.69 16.34
C ILE A 346 1.86 -33.42 17.03
N ASP A 347 0.53 -33.24 17.11
CA ASP A 347 -0.11 -32.05 17.68
C ASP A 347 0.38 -30.73 17.05
N ALA A 348 0.50 -30.74 15.72
CA ALA A 348 0.94 -29.58 14.93
C ALA A 348 -0.24 -28.89 14.22
N GLU A 349 -0.08 -27.59 13.95
CA GLU A 349 -1.14 -26.76 13.37
C GLU A 349 -1.45 -27.09 11.90
N TYR A 350 -2.62 -27.66 11.64
CA TYR A 350 -2.97 -28.11 10.27
C TYR A 350 -3.25 -26.97 9.28
N ASP A 351 -3.77 -25.82 9.73
CA ASP A 351 -4.22 -24.74 8.84
C ASP A 351 -3.14 -23.71 8.47
N ALA A 352 -1.95 -23.82 9.09
CA ALA A 352 -0.80 -22.96 8.87
C ALA A 352 -0.08 -23.23 7.53
N CYS A 353 0.74 -22.26 7.11
CA CYS A 353 1.64 -22.40 5.95
C CYS A 353 3.08 -22.61 6.45
N TYR A 354 3.77 -23.57 5.85
CA TYR A 354 5.11 -23.97 6.28
C TYR A 354 6.16 -23.72 5.20
N THR A 355 7.37 -23.37 5.60
CA THR A 355 8.56 -23.41 4.74
C THR A 355 9.07 -24.85 4.60
N ALA A 356 9.88 -25.14 3.58
CA ALA A 356 10.50 -26.46 3.42
C ALA A 356 11.33 -26.89 4.65
N ALA A 357 11.97 -25.93 5.34
CA ALA A 357 12.74 -26.19 6.55
C ALA A 357 11.82 -26.60 7.72
N GLN A 358 10.68 -25.92 7.88
CA GLN A 358 9.68 -26.28 8.89
C GLN A 358 9.06 -27.65 8.59
N VAL A 359 8.72 -27.95 7.34
CA VAL A 359 8.23 -29.28 6.96
C VAL A 359 9.26 -30.36 7.27
N ARG A 360 10.56 -30.12 7.01
CA ARG A 360 11.64 -31.05 7.39
C ARG A 360 11.65 -31.29 8.91
N SER A 361 11.54 -30.23 9.72
CA SER A 361 11.49 -30.35 11.18
C SER A 361 10.26 -31.14 11.67
N LEU A 362 9.09 -30.96 11.05
CA LEU A 362 7.89 -31.73 11.37
C LEU A 362 8.08 -33.22 11.06
N VAL A 363 8.64 -33.55 9.90
CA VAL A 363 8.94 -34.94 9.50
C VAL A 363 9.96 -35.57 10.45
N GLU A 364 11.02 -34.86 10.82
CA GLU A 364 12.03 -35.34 11.78
C GLU A 364 11.44 -35.58 13.18
N SER A 365 10.57 -34.67 13.63
CA SER A 365 9.86 -34.81 14.92
C SER A 365 8.94 -36.03 14.91
N TYR A 366 8.25 -36.29 13.80
CA TYR A 366 7.43 -37.49 13.63
C TYR A 366 8.28 -38.76 13.65
N ILE A 367 9.38 -38.81 12.89
CA ILE A 367 10.29 -39.96 12.86
C ILE A 367 10.82 -40.27 14.27
N LYS A 368 11.18 -39.24 15.04
CA LYS A 368 11.66 -39.38 16.41
C LYS A 368 10.58 -39.88 17.36
N LYS A 369 9.36 -39.33 17.27
CA LYS A 369 8.22 -39.68 18.14
C LYS A 369 7.77 -41.13 17.96
N PHE A 370 7.81 -41.64 16.74
CA PHE A 370 7.39 -43.00 16.41
C PHE A 370 8.56 -43.98 16.22
N SER A 371 9.79 -43.57 16.56
CA SER A 371 11.00 -44.41 16.46
C SER A 371 11.18 -45.08 15.09
N LEU A 372 10.94 -44.32 14.01
CA LEU A 372 10.93 -44.82 12.62
C LEU A 372 12.31 -44.86 11.96
N VAL A 373 13.39 -44.78 12.74
CA VAL A 373 14.75 -44.89 12.22
C VAL A 373 15.06 -46.37 11.97
N ALA A 374 15.55 -46.70 10.77
CA ALA A 374 15.99 -48.06 10.43
C ALA A 374 17.34 -48.40 11.08
N ASP A 375 17.79 -49.65 10.92
CA ASP A 375 19.10 -50.09 11.44
C ASP A 375 20.24 -49.25 10.86
N ASN A 376 20.09 -48.78 9.62
CA ASN A 376 20.89 -47.71 9.06
C ASN A 376 20.28 -46.34 9.42
N PRO A 377 20.97 -45.48 10.18
CA PRO A 377 20.44 -44.18 10.60
C PRO A 377 20.00 -43.25 9.46
N LYS A 378 20.51 -43.47 8.24
CA LYS A 378 20.16 -42.68 7.04
C LYS A 378 18.83 -43.09 6.40
N LEU A 379 18.27 -44.23 6.80
CA LEU A 379 17.02 -44.78 6.27
C LEU A 379 15.88 -44.62 7.29
N VAL A 380 14.66 -44.53 6.77
CA VAL A 380 13.41 -44.44 7.53
C VAL A 380 12.58 -45.67 7.23
N LYS A 381 11.96 -46.25 8.26
CA LYS A 381 11.02 -47.37 8.16
C LYS A 381 9.69 -46.91 7.54
N PRO A 382 8.98 -47.75 6.76
CA PRO A 382 7.65 -47.44 6.24
C PRO A 382 6.67 -47.05 7.35
N ASP A 383 5.84 -46.05 7.07
CA ASP A 383 4.74 -45.65 7.94
C ASP A 383 3.58 -45.14 7.10
N ALA A 384 2.35 -45.56 7.43
CA ALA A 384 1.16 -45.31 6.62
C ALA A 384 0.90 -43.81 6.34
N ASP A 385 1.24 -42.95 7.29
CA ASP A 385 1.03 -41.50 7.17
C ASP A 385 2.21 -40.80 6.47
N LEU A 386 3.41 -41.39 6.56
CA LEU A 386 4.63 -40.85 5.96
C LEU A 386 4.83 -41.32 4.52
N PHE A 387 4.98 -42.63 4.30
CA PHE A 387 5.13 -43.29 3.00
C PHE A 387 4.91 -44.82 3.11
N ASN A 388 4.29 -45.41 2.08
CA ASN A 388 3.90 -46.83 2.05
C ASN A 388 4.90 -47.73 1.30
N LYS A 389 6.15 -47.30 1.12
CA LYS A 389 7.19 -48.04 0.36
C LYS A 389 8.23 -48.63 1.33
N GLU A 390 9.07 -49.54 0.83
CA GLU A 390 10.24 -50.06 1.55
C GLU A 390 11.14 -48.95 2.11
N GLU A 391 12.07 -49.34 3.01
CA GLU A 391 12.98 -48.41 3.68
C GLU A 391 13.61 -47.41 2.73
N THR A 392 13.36 -46.13 2.99
CA THR A 392 13.70 -45.05 2.07
C THR A 392 14.61 -44.04 2.75
N ALA A 393 15.54 -43.47 1.99
CA ALA A 393 16.44 -42.42 2.49
C ALA A 393 15.66 -41.18 2.94
N ARG A 394 16.07 -40.56 4.05
CA ARG A 394 15.40 -39.38 4.65
C ARG A 394 15.09 -38.26 3.65
N GLU A 395 16.04 -37.96 2.75
CA GLU A 395 15.88 -36.90 1.74
C GLU A 395 14.77 -37.22 0.73
N GLN A 396 14.62 -38.49 0.38
CA GLN A 396 13.60 -38.96 -0.55
C GLN A 396 12.22 -39.01 0.12
N VAL A 397 12.16 -39.35 1.41
CA VAL A 397 10.94 -39.22 2.22
C VAL A 397 10.46 -37.77 2.23
N LEU A 398 11.35 -36.81 2.51
CA LEU A 398 10.98 -35.38 2.50
C LEU A 398 10.48 -34.91 1.14
N LYS A 399 11.18 -35.26 0.05
CA LYS A 399 10.74 -34.89 -1.31
C LYS A 399 9.35 -35.44 -1.62
N ASN A 400 9.10 -36.71 -1.31
CA ASN A 400 7.79 -37.32 -1.51
C ASN A 400 6.73 -36.68 -0.61
N PHE A 401 7.08 -36.37 0.63
CA PHE A 401 6.16 -35.78 1.60
C PHE A 401 5.74 -34.36 1.21
N LEU A 402 6.66 -33.54 0.68
CA LEU A 402 6.34 -32.21 0.16
C LEU A 402 5.30 -32.23 -0.97
N THR A 403 5.21 -33.30 -1.76
CA THR A 403 4.17 -33.42 -2.81
C THR A 403 2.76 -33.57 -2.25
N LYS A 404 2.62 -33.95 -0.97
CA LYS A 404 1.34 -34.01 -0.25
C LYS A 404 0.86 -32.64 0.23
N PHE A 405 1.61 -31.56 0.02
CA PHE A 405 1.23 -30.19 0.36
C PHE A 405 0.74 -29.43 -0.86
N SER A 406 -0.18 -28.48 -0.65
CA SER A 406 -0.53 -27.50 -1.68
C SER A 406 0.52 -26.40 -1.75
N PRO A 407 1.00 -26.01 -2.95
CA PRO A 407 1.99 -24.97 -3.09
C PRO A 407 1.37 -23.58 -2.83
N TYR A 408 2.09 -22.76 -2.08
CA TYR A 408 1.85 -21.36 -1.85
C TYR A 408 3.18 -20.60 -2.00
N TYR A 409 3.12 -19.28 -2.11
CA TYR A 409 4.32 -18.45 -2.10
C TYR A 409 4.05 -17.11 -1.44
N GLN A 410 5.13 -16.51 -0.96
CA GLN A 410 5.16 -15.16 -0.43
C GLN A 410 6.30 -14.39 -1.11
N ILE A 411 6.07 -13.11 -1.39
CA ILE A 411 7.05 -12.23 -2.02
C ILE A 411 7.41 -11.16 -1.01
N ASN A 412 8.65 -11.16 -0.52
CA ASN A 412 9.09 -10.29 0.57
C ASN A 412 8.09 -10.35 1.75
N ASP A 413 7.57 -9.20 2.21
CA ASP A 413 6.59 -9.10 3.29
C ASP A 413 5.13 -8.98 2.79
N SER A 414 4.85 -9.49 1.58
CA SER A 414 3.50 -9.50 1.00
C SER A 414 2.59 -10.59 1.60
N PRO A 415 1.26 -10.51 1.38
CA PRO A 415 0.35 -11.60 1.72
C PRO A 415 0.73 -12.93 1.04
N VAL A 416 0.32 -14.04 1.65
CA VAL A 416 0.55 -15.38 1.13
C VAL A 416 -0.40 -15.65 -0.06
N TYR A 417 0.15 -16.12 -1.18
CA TYR A 417 -0.60 -16.42 -2.40
C TYR A 417 -0.62 -17.92 -2.69
N LYS A 418 -1.75 -18.40 -3.23
CA LYS A 418 -1.92 -19.79 -3.63
C LYS A 418 -1.20 -20.08 -4.95
N GLY A 419 -0.56 -21.24 -5.04
CA GLY A 419 0.10 -21.74 -6.23
C GLY A 419 1.62 -21.54 -6.20
N THR A 420 2.22 -21.51 -7.38
CA THR A 420 3.62 -21.12 -7.58
C THR A 420 3.67 -19.72 -8.20
N LEU A 421 4.76 -18.98 -7.96
CA LEU A 421 4.94 -17.66 -8.56
C LEU A 421 4.95 -17.80 -10.10
N PRO A 422 4.00 -17.18 -10.83
CA PRO A 422 4.00 -17.22 -12.29
C PRO A 422 5.27 -16.57 -12.86
N LYS A 423 5.73 -17.10 -13.99
CA LYS A 423 6.84 -16.50 -14.74
C LYS A 423 6.31 -15.34 -15.57
N ILE A 424 7.11 -14.27 -15.67
CA ILE A 424 6.89 -13.18 -16.63
C ILE A 424 7.06 -13.76 -18.03
N GLU A 425 6.05 -13.58 -18.88
CA GLU A 425 6.12 -14.01 -20.27
C GLU A 425 6.42 -12.83 -21.18
N ILE A 426 7.45 -12.95 -22.00
CA ILE A 426 7.83 -11.98 -23.01
C ILE A 426 7.69 -12.66 -24.37
N VAL A 427 6.70 -12.27 -25.15
CA VAL A 427 6.40 -12.88 -26.45
C VAL A 427 6.59 -11.85 -27.54
N THR A 428 7.48 -12.12 -28.50
CA THR A 428 7.66 -11.29 -29.70
C THR A 428 6.97 -11.96 -30.88
N GLU A 429 5.96 -11.31 -31.46
CA GLU A 429 5.11 -11.87 -32.51
C GLU A 429 4.76 -10.86 -33.62
N LEU A 430 4.29 -11.36 -34.76
CA LEU A 430 3.84 -10.55 -35.89
C LEU A 430 2.34 -10.26 -35.73
N LYS A 431 1.96 -8.97 -35.60
CA LYS A 431 0.57 -8.59 -35.32
C LYS A 431 -0.24 -8.35 -36.60
N ILE A 432 0.31 -7.60 -37.56
CA ILE A 432 -0.30 -7.30 -38.88
C ILE A 432 0.82 -7.12 -39.92
N GLY A 433 0.83 -7.93 -40.99
CA GLY A 433 1.84 -7.87 -42.04
C GLY A 433 3.26 -8.12 -41.51
N ARG A 434 4.20 -7.22 -41.82
CA ARG A 434 5.60 -7.27 -41.33
C ARG A 434 5.81 -6.57 -39.97
N LYS A 435 4.75 -6.11 -39.30
CA LYS A 435 4.88 -5.39 -38.01
C LYS A 435 5.07 -6.37 -36.87
N VAL A 436 6.23 -6.28 -36.21
CA VAL A 436 6.57 -7.04 -35.01
C VAL A 436 6.14 -6.27 -33.76
N VAL A 437 5.61 -6.98 -32.77
CA VAL A 437 5.23 -6.46 -31.45
C VAL A 437 5.81 -7.39 -30.40
N THR A 438 6.33 -6.83 -29.30
CA THR A 438 6.69 -7.60 -28.11
C THR A 438 5.67 -7.34 -27.00
N ARG A 439 5.07 -8.40 -26.48
CA ARG A 439 4.12 -8.40 -25.37
C ARG A 439 4.80 -8.91 -24.10
N VAL A 440 4.50 -8.27 -22.97
CA VAL A 440 4.98 -8.64 -21.63
C VAL A 440 3.78 -8.90 -20.74
N SER A 441 3.73 -10.06 -20.11
CA SER A 441 2.60 -10.56 -19.31
C SER A 441 3.09 -11.09 -17.95
N ASN A 442 2.18 -11.24 -16.97
CA ASN A 442 2.44 -11.84 -15.64
C ASN A 442 3.50 -11.11 -14.76
N PHE A 443 3.74 -9.82 -14.99
CA PHE A 443 4.73 -9.04 -14.24
C PHE A 443 4.18 -8.37 -12.97
N GLU A 444 2.86 -8.30 -12.80
CA GLU A 444 2.21 -7.59 -11.67
C GLU A 444 2.67 -8.10 -10.30
N ARG A 445 2.94 -9.41 -10.20
CA ARG A 445 3.39 -10.06 -8.95
C ARG A 445 4.82 -9.68 -8.56
N PHE A 446 5.59 -9.04 -9.45
CA PHE A 446 6.97 -8.65 -9.20
C PHE A 446 7.10 -7.22 -8.68
N ASP A 447 6.02 -6.65 -8.12
CA ASP A 447 5.93 -5.25 -7.68
C ASP A 447 6.19 -4.26 -8.84
N ILE A 448 5.81 -4.66 -10.06
CA ILE A 448 5.94 -3.85 -11.26
C ILE A 448 4.56 -3.32 -11.64
N LYS A 449 4.33 -2.02 -11.42
CA LYS A 449 3.11 -1.33 -11.87
C LYS A 449 3.04 -1.26 -13.40
N THR A 450 1.89 -1.63 -13.96
CA THR A 450 1.62 -1.69 -15.42
C THR A 450 1.90 -0.37 -16.12
N GLU A 451 1.48 0.75 -15.55
CA GLU A 451 1.68 2.07 -16.15
C GLU A 451 3.15 2.48 -16.16
N ASN A 452 3.89 2.14 -15.11
CA ASN A 452 5.32 2.44 -14.99
C ASN A 452 6.11 1.60 -16.01
N LEU A 453 5.79 0.31 -16.13
CA LEU A 453 6.40 -0.54 -17.14
C LEU A 453 6.09 -0.03 -18.56
N ALA A 454 4.84 0.33 -18.86
CA ALA A 454 4.47 0.86 -20.17
C ALA A 454 5.25 2.14 -20.52
N LYS A 455 5.33 3.12 -19.62
CA LYS A 455 6.10 4.36 -19.82
C LYS A 455 7.59 4.08 -20.02
N GLU A 456 8.16 3.18 -19.22
CA GLU A 456 9.57 2.83 -19.32
C GLU A 456 9.90 2.09 -20.62
N LEU A 457 9.07 1.13 -21.02
CA LEU A 457 9.23 0.44 -22.30
C LEU A 457 9.07 1.40 -23.48
N ARG A 458 8.13 2.36 -23.41
CA ARG A 458 8.01 3.40 -24.45
C ARG A 458 9.30 4.18 -24.64
N ASN A 459 9.90 4.61 -23.54
CA ASN A 459 11.09 5.45 -23.56
C ASN A 459 12.35 4.66 -23.93
N LYS A 460 12.57 3.50 -23.29
CA LYS A 460 13.79 2.69 -23.51
C LYS A 460 13.77 1.94 -24.84
N CYS A 461 12.61 1.49 -25.32
CA CYS A 461 12.51 0.80 -26.59
C CYS A 461 12.33 1.75 -27.79
N SER A 462 12.17 3.05 -27.57
CA SER A 462 11.84 4.03 -28.61
C SER A 462 10.64 3.61 -29.48
N GLY A 463 9.70 2.89 -28.86
CA GLY A 463 8.57 2.24 -29.52
C GLY A 463 7.25 2.64 -28.88
N SER A 464 6.16 2.63 -29.66
CA SER A 464 4.83 2.87 -29.10
C SER A 464 4.44 1.73 -28.16
N SER A 465 4.08 2.06 -26.92
CA SER A 465 3.61 1.10 -25.91
C SER A 465 2.11 1.23 -25.69
N THR A 466 1.39 0.12 -25.59
CA THR A 466 -0.05 0.06 -25.29
C THR A 466 -0.33 -0.99 -24.23
N ILE A 467 -1.29 -0.73 -23.34
CA ILE A 467 -1.75 -1.70 -22.35
C ILE A 467 -2.97 -2.42 -22.91
N VAL A 468 -2.96 -3.76 -22.90
CA VAL A 468 -4.05 -4.61 -23.39
C VAL A 468 -4.25 -5.74 -22.37
N ASP A 469 -5.43 -5.85 -21.78
CA ASP A 469 -5.75 -6.90 -20.79
C ASP A 469 -4.69 -7.04 -19.67
N ASN A 470 -4.26 -5.90 -19.12
CA ASN A 470 -3.15 -5.77 -18.15
C ASN A 470 -1.74 -6.16 -18.65
N ASP A 471 -1.61 -6.67 -19.88
CA ASP A 471 -0.32 -6.86 -20.53
C ASP A 471 0.20 -5.55 -21.13
N VAL A 472 1.53 -5.42 -21.19
CA VAL A 472 2.16 -4.29 -21.88
C VAL A 472 2.68 -4.77 -23.23
N GLN A 473 2.20 -4.13 -24.31
CA GLN A 473 2.67 -4.37 -25.68
C GLN A 473 3.55 -3.19 -26.11
N VAL A 474 4.70 -3.47 -26.72
CA VAL A 474 5.56 -2.46 -27.35
C VAL A 474 5.82 -2.84 -28.80
N GLN A 475 5.73 -1.86 -29.70
CA GLN A 475 6.00 -2.07 -31.11
C GLN A 475 7.50 -2.28 -31.35
N GLY A 476 7.87 -3.36 -32.05
CA GLY A 476 9.25 -3.73 -32.38
C GLY A 476 9.73 -5.02 -31.66
N PRO A 477 10.84 -5.64 -32.11
CA PRO A 477 11.39 -6.87 -31.53
C PRO A 477 12.26 -6.59 -30.29
N HIS A 478 11.67 -6.09 -29.21
CA HIS A 478 12.41 -5.58 -28.04
C HIS A 478 12.65 -6.62 -26.94
N GLY A 479 12.41 -7.92 -27.20
CA GLY A 479 12.49 -8.98 -26.20
C GLY A 479 13.75 -8.97 -25.31
N LYS A 480 14.94 -8.88 -25.92
CA LYS A 480 16.21 -8.87 -25.16
C LYS A 480 16.34 -7.63 -24.26
N LEU A 481 15.97 -6.47 -24.78
CA LEU A 481 16.03 -5.20 -24.04
C LEU A 481 15.06 -5.22 -22.86
N ILE A 482 13.87 -5.78 -23.03
CA ILE A 482 12.88 -5.94 -21.96
C ILE A 482 13.40 -6.88 -20.86
N ILE A 483 14.07 -7.97 -21.22
CA ILE A 483 14.69 -8.87 -20.25
C ILE A 483 15.70 -8.10 -19.38
N ASP A 484 16.52 -7.24 -19.97
CA ASP A 484 17.52 -6.46 -19.22
C ASP A 484 16.84 -5.40 -18.34
N ILE A 485 15.78 -4.74 -18.80
CA ILE A 485 14.97 -3.83 -17.98
C ILE A 485 14.38 -4.54 -16.76
N LEU A 486 13.89 -5.77 -16.92
CA LEU A 486 13.33 -6.56 -15.82
C LEU A 486 14.42 -7.02 -14.84
N LYS A 487 15.63 -7.34 -15.31
CA LYS A 487 16.77 -7.63 -14.43
C LYS A 487 17.16 -6.41 -13.59
N ASP A 488 17.21 -5.22 -14.20
CA ASP A 488 17.50 -3.97 -13.49
C ASP A 488 16.47 -3.69 -12.38
N LYS A 489 15.23 -4.14 -12.59
CA LYS A 489 14.14 -4.08 -11.59
C LYS A 489 14.19 -5.18 -10.52
N GLY A 490 15.21 -6.04 -10.54
CA GLY A 490 15.39 -7.09 -9.54
C GLY A 490 14.62 -8.38 -9.81
N VAL A 491 14.09 -8.58 -11.03
CA VAL A 491 13.45 -9.85 -11.43
C VAL A 491 14.52 -10.89 -11.77
N PRO A 492 14.54 -12.06 -11.09
CA PRO A 492 15.48 -13.13 -11.44
C PRO A 492 15.17 -13.75 -12.80
N ILE A 493 16.21 -14.06 -13.58
CA ILE A 493 16.10 -14.65 -14.93
C ILE A 493 15.30 -15.96 -14.94
N SER A 494 15.36 -16.74 -13.85
CA SER A 494 14.59 -17.99 -13.69
C SER A 494 13.07 -17.81 -13.78
N TYR A 495 12.59 -16.59 -13.51
CA TYR A 495 11.19 -16.20 -13.56
C TYR A 495 10.81 -15.45 -14.84
N ILE A 496 11.71 -15.38 -15.83
CA ILE A 496 11.43 -14.76 -17.12
C ILE A 496 11.40 -15.85 -18.20
N ASN A 497 10.31 -15.94 -18.93
CA ASN A 497 10.17 -16.77 -20.12
C ASN A 497 10.13 -15.87 -21.36
N PHE A 498 11.02 -16.11 -22.31
CA PHE A 498 11.07 -15.35 -23.56
C PHE A 498 10.85 -16.24 -24.77
N GLU A 499 9.86 -15.90 -25.59
CA GLU A 499 9.54 -16.59 -26.84
C GLU A 499 9.55 -15.60 -28.03
N ASP A 500 10.36 -15.89 -29.05
CA ASP A 500 10.39 -15.13 -30.31
C ASP A 500 9.65 -15.93 -31.39
N LYS A 501 8.36 -15.63 -31.57
CA LYS A 501 7.49 -16.22 -32.60
C LYS A 501 7.62 -15.52 -33.95
N ALA A 502 8.29 -14.37 -34.02
CA ALA A 502 8.53 -13.66 -35.28
C ALA A 502 9.58 -14.36 -36.17
N LYS A 503 10.39 -15.26 -35.60
CA LYS A 503 11.32 -16.11 -36.34
C LYS A 503 10.74 -17.51 -36.53
N LYS A 504 10.76 -18.04 -37.76
CA LYS A 504 10.39 -19.43 -38.03
C LYS A 504 11.24 -20.37 -37.16
N LYS A 505 10.60 -21.26 -36.39
CA LYS A 505 11.29 -22.34 -35.65
C LYS A 505 12.15 -23.12 -36.64
N LYS A 506 13.48 -23.06 -36.50
CA LYS A 506 14.35 -24.04 -37.14
C LYS A 506 14.07 -25.37 -36.43
N ASN A 507 13.32 -26.26 -37.09
CA ASN A 507 13.20 -27.64 -36.64
C ASN A 507 14.62 -28.21 -36.53
N LYS A 508 15.08 -28.50 -35.31
CA LYS A 508 16.20 -29.40 -35.10
C LYS A 508 15.71 -30.79 -35.53
N LYS A 509 16.24 -31.27 -36.66
CA LYS A 509 16.28 -32.70 -36.96
C LYS A 509 17.25 -33.38 -35.99
#